data_AF-A0A551XF61-F1
#
_entry.id   AF-A0A551XF61-F1
#
_cell.length_a   1.000
_cell.length_b   1.000
_cell.length_c   1.000
_cell.angle_alpha   90.00
_cell.angle_beta   90.00
_cell.angle_gamma   90.00
#
_symmetry.space_group_name_H-M   'P 1'
#
loop_
_entity.id
_entity.type
_entity.pdbx_description
1 polymer ?
#
loop_
_entity_poly.entity_id
_entity_poly.type
_entity_poly.pdbx_seq_one_letter_code
_entity_poly.pdbx_strand_id
1 'polypeptide(L)'
;MFNQFPRRQFLYLTGGFTATLAINTGLKAEILPKKIEIEAFSPDGQPLNKKALNQLYFLTLAAQPLPNPPRNLEEGKLFSSLPLSPVAITLKLSVKGFGEMFLEADNRGFGYSAADFPLNFNLAAADSHFYRVKQSLEVWQQQGGQFSPAIWQRLETAKSYLDLAKASDNNRERVQYCDQSLTESLWAGEIAVISKANQIIAQNPPQPDFLFGCNFFGYPQQGEKYQELFQAVFNLATIPFYWRYFQQNETDKRVDWLLNHNITPKGHPLVWFHPVGIPDFIRNQPFAEIKKLVATRVREVTAYYRQKISYFDVINEANGIKWANDLNFSLNQLLELTEIACQESRRGNPQVYRIINSCCTWGENVAYHQPPQHSPLEYLQTCLETGIEFEAIGLQLYYPDRDLFEIDRQLERFSQLGKPIHITELGISSATTVDELSYLKEPLGRWRDDWSEAIQADWVEQFYTLCYSKSYIKAISWWDLTDNGNFWPHGGLVNRDLTPKLAYKRLKNLLQTWRGQA
;
A
#
# COMPACT_ATOMS: atom_id res chain seq x y z
N MET A 1 27.16 19.99 -19.26
CA MET A 1 27.78 20.85 -18.23
C MET A 1 26.68 21.52 -17.39
N PHE A 2 25.82 20.72 -16.74
CA PHE A 2 24.79 21.20 -15.80
C PHE A 2 24.71 20.20 -14.66
N ASN A 3 25.70 20.32 -13.78
CA ASN A 3 25.67 19.81 -12.42
C ASN A 3 25.68 21.06 -11.54
N GLN A 4 24.91 21.05 -10.45
CA GLN A 4 24.70 22.12 -9.46
C GLN A 4 23.42 22.95 -9.65
N PHE A 5 22.31 22.45 -9.09
CA PHE A 5 21.37 23.29 -8.34
C PHE A 5 20.98 22.54 -7.05
N PRO A 6 20.97 23.21 -5.88
CA PRO A 6 20.86 22.56 -4.59
C PRO A 6 19.43 22.09 -4.31
N ARG A 7 19.29 20.80 -3.96
CA ARG A 7 18.07 20.10 -3.52
C ARG A 7 17.52 20.59 -2.16
N ARG A 8 17.29 21.90 -2.00
CA ARG A 8 16.62 22.47 -0.82
C ARG A 8 15.75 23.66 -1.22
N GLN A 9 14.51 23.37 -1.62
CA GLN A 9 13.34 24.25 -1.48
C GLN A 9 12.04 23.47 -1.79
N PHE A 10 11.87 22.33 -1.11
CA PHE A 10 10.56 21.65 -0.99
C PHE A 10 10.30 21.29 0.50
N LEU A 11 10.75 22.16 1.39
CA LEU A 11 10.48 22.08 2.82
C LEU A 11 9.56 23.23 3.15
N TYR A 12 8.25 22.97 3.14
CA TYR A 12 7.28 23.61 4.06
C TYR A 12 5.89 22.95 4.07
N LEU A 13 5.64 21.84 3.36
CA LEU A 13 4.36 21.11 3.44
C LEU A 13 4.45 19.59 3.60
N THR A 14 5.63 19.02 3.83
CA THR A 14 5.81 17.58 4.13
C THR A 14 6.92 17.29 5.17
N GLY A 15 7.46 18.31 5.83
CA GLY A 15 8.54 18.16 6.82
C GLY A 15 8.06 18.41 8.24
N GLY A 16 7.66 17.34 8.93
CA GLY A 16 7.49 17.36 10.37
C GLY A 16 8.82 17.71 11.06
N PHE A 17 8.75 18.62 12.03
CA PHE A 17 9.89 19.01 12.86
C PHE A 17 10.57 17.78 13.47
N THR A 18 11.88 17.63 13.25
CA THR A 18 12.77 16.82 14.07
C THR A 18 12.98 17.53 15.40
N ALA A 19 12.15 17.22 16.39
CA ALA A 19 12.44 17.53 17.78
C ALA A 19 13.23 16.36 18.38
N THR A 20 14.52 16.60 18.62
CA THR A 20 15.42 15.71 19.35
C THR A 20 14.86 15.42 20.75
N LEU A 21 14.74 14.14 21.12
CA LEU A 21 14.39 13.72 22.48
C LEU A 21 15.41 14.29 23.48
N ALA A 22 14.96 15.18 24.35
CA ALA A 22 15.57 15.35 25.66
C ALA A 22 14.86 14.37 26.61
N ILE A 23 15.56 13.30 26.99
CA ILE A 23 15.19 12.47 28.13
C ILE A 23 15.33 13.36 29.35
N ASN A 24 14.21 13.72 29.99
CA ASN A 24 14.27 14.23 31.35
C ASN A 24 13.20 13.59 32.22
N THR A 25 13.68 13.12 33.35
CA THR A 25 13.04 12.27 34.33
C THR A 25 11.99 13.01 35.16
N GLY A 26 10.84 12.37 35.37
CA GLY A 26 10.01 12.56 36.56
C GLY A 26 9.11 13.80 36.58
N LEU A 27 7.86 13.62 36.16
CA LEU A 27 6.68 14.26 36.78
C LEU A 27 5.42 13.52 36.31
N LYS A 28 4.86 12.70 37.21
CA LYS A 28 3.48 12.21 37.11
C LYS A 28 2.55 13.39 37.35
N ALA A 29 2.07 14.00 36.28
CA ALA A 29 0.82 14.73 36.29
C ALA A 29 -0.12 14.01 35.30
N GLU A 30 -1.04 13.21 35.82
CA GLU A 30 -2.17 12.69 35.05
C GLU A 30 -3.07 13.86 34.63
N ILE A 31 -2.74 14.48 33.51
CA ILE A 31 -3.68 15.33 32.78
C ILE A 31 -4.52 14.36 31.95
N LEU A 32 -5.68 13.96 32.47
CA LEU A 32 -6.69 13.27 31.67
C LEU A 32 -6.92 14.11 30.40
N PRO A 33 -6.68 13.58 29.18
CA PRO A 33 -6.87 14.39 27.99
C PRO A 33 -8.35 14.75 27.90
N LYS A 34 -8.65 16.02 27.55
CA LYS A 34 -10.03 16.47 27.34
C LYS A 34 -10.73 15.47 26.42
N LYS A 35 -11.93 15.02 26.82
CA LYS A 35 -12.77 14.19 25.96
C LYS A 35 -13.11 15.01 24.72
N ILE A 36 -12.73 14.50 23.56
CA ILE A 36 -13.11 15.04 22.25
C ILE A 36 -14.38 14.35 21.76
N GLU A 37 -15.14 15.03 20.89
CA GLU A 37 -16.35 14.50 20.26
C GLU A 37 -16.22 14.64 18.74
N ILE A 38 -16.34 13.51 18.02
CA ILE A 38 -16.34 13.46 16.56
C ILE A 38 -17.71 12.96 16.11
N GLU A 39 -18.36 13.74 15.26
CA GLU A 39 -19.58 13.36 14.58
C GLU A 39 -19.29 12.92 13.14
N ALA A 40 -19.90 11.82 12.69
CA ALA A 40 -19.79 11.35 11.32
C ALA A 40 -21.11 10.76 10.82
N PHE A 41 -21.42 11.05 9.57
CA PHE A 41 -22.69 10.73 8.94
C PHE A 41 -22.47 10.03 7.59
N SER A 42 -23.42 9.19 7.17
CA SER A 42 -23.47 8.65 5.81
C SER A 42 -23.88 9.73 4.79
N PRO A 43 -23.66 9.51 3.49
CA PRO A 43 -24.00 10.47 2.42
C PRO A 43 -25.45 10.92 2.31
N ASP A 44 -26.39 10.22 2.93
CA ASP A 44 -27.81 10.58 3.02
C ASP A 44 -28.16 11.37 4.30
N GLY A 45 -27.16 11.63 5.13
CA GLY A 45 -27.24 12.41 6.37
C GLY A 45 -27.64 11.60 7.59
N GLN A 46 -27.61 10.26 7.54
CA GLN A 46 -27.87 9.43 8.71
C GLN A 46 -26.63 9.32 9.59
N PRO A 47 -26.76 9.29 10.92
CA PRO A 47 -25.66 8.97 11.83
C PRO A 47 -25.00 7.64 11.46
N LEU A 48 -23.65 7.58 11.41
CA LEU A 48 -22.97 6.31 11.16
C LEU A 48 -23.22 5.31 12.31
N ASN A 49 -23.41 4.04 11.95
CA ASN A 49 -23.47 2.99 12.94
C ASN A 49 -22.11 2.79 13.63
N LYS A 50 -22.14 2.18 14.83
CA LYS A 50 -20.93 1.98 15.64
C LYS A 50 -19.84 1.17 14.93
N LYS A 51 -20.20 0.20 14.08
CA LYS A 51 -19.23 -0.63 13.34
C LYS A 51 -18.46 0.20 12.31
N ALA A 52 -19.14 1.05 11.55
CA ALA A 52 -18.53 1.97 10.60
C ALA A 52 -17.62 2.97 11.33
N LEU A 53 -18.14 3.61 12.39
CA LEU A 53 -17.42 4.62 13.14
C LEU A 53 -16.20 4.07 13.89
N ASN A 54 -16.22 2.79 14.28
CA ASN A 54 -15.07 2.14 14.93
C ASN A 54 -13.86 1.95 14.00
N GLN A 55 -14.03 2.15 12.69
CA GLN A 55 -12.91 2.21 11.72
C GLN A 55 -12.21 3.57 11.72
N LEU A 56 -12.62 4.52 12.56
CA LEU A 56 -11.88 5.77 12.74
C LEU A 56 -10.55 5.49 13.45
N TYR A 57 -9.48 6.09 12.96
CA TYR A 57 -8.19 6.11 13.66
C TYR A 57 -7.46 7.44 13.46
N PHE A 58 -6.54 7.71 14.37
CA PHE A 58 -5.75 8.94 14.39
C PHE A 58 -4.37 8.72 13.78
N LEU A 59 -3.83 9.77 13.21
CA LEU A 59 -2.51 9.80 12.60
C LEU A 59 -1.69 10.96 13.20
N THR A 60 -0.38 10.79 13.28
CA THR A 60 0.53 11.93 13.40
C THR A 60 0.49 12.77 12.11
N LEU A 61 1.05 13.98 12.13
CA LEU A 61 1.21 14.78 10.90
C LEU A 61 2.22 14.19 9.89
N ALA A 62 3.04 13.24 10.31
CA ALA A 62 3.85 12.41 9.42
C ALA A 62 3.05 11.22 8.85
N ALA A 63 1.72 11.21 9.07
CA ALA A 63 0.78 10.18 8.66
C ALA A 63 1.16 8.77 9.15
N GLN A 64 1.74 8.72 10.36
CA GLN A 64 1.93 7.48 11.13
C GLN A 64 0.70 7.24 11.99
N PRO A 65 0.05 6.07 11.90
CA PRO A 65 -1.10 5.77 12.74
C PRO A 65 -0.73 5.72 14.22
N LEU A 66 -1.63 6.25 15.05
CA LEU A 66 -1.49 6.24 16.49
C LEU A 66 -2.14 4.98 17.07
N PRO A 67 -1.58 4.41 18.16
CA PRO A 67 -2.23 3.33 18.89
C PRO A 67 -3.65 3.71 19.30
N ASN A 68 -4.57 2.76 19.20
CA ASN A 68 -5.99 2.96 19.45
C ASN A 68 -6.26 3.59 20.84
N PRO A 69 -6.63 4.88 20.93
CA PRO A 69 -6.92 5.50 22.22
C PRO A 69 -8.25 4.98 22.78
N PRO A 70 -8.44 4.97 24.12
CA PRO A 70 -9.72 4.65 24.72
C PRO A 70 -10.84 5.49 24.10
N ARG A 71 -11.94 4.82 23.73
CA ARG A 71 -13.05 5.45 23.00
C ARG A 71 -14.40 4.92 23.47
N ASN A 72 -15.42 5.78 23.43
CA ASN A 72 -16.81 5.43 23.59
C ASN A 72 -17.56 5.73 22.27
N LEU A 73 -18.45 4.83 21.86
CA LEU A 73 -19.18 4.91 20.61
C LEU A 73 -20.69 4.99 20.87
N GLU A 74 -21.28 6.05 20.36
CA GLU A 74 -22.72 6.23 20.19
C GLU A 74 -23.04 6.27 18.69
N GLU A 75 -24.31 6.21 18.30
CA GLU A 75 -24.66 6.33 16.87
C GLU A 75 -24.28 7.72 16.38
N GLY A 76 -23.48 7.76 15.31
CA GLY A 76 -22.91 8.97 14.71
C GLY A 76 -21.85 9.69 15.53
N LYS A 77 -21.56 9.28 16.77
CA LYS A 77 -20.65 10.00 17.68
C LYS A 77 -19.57 9.10 18.26
N LEU A 78 -18.33 9.58 18.17
CA LEU A 78 -17.17 8.96 18.80
C LEU A 78 -16.60 9.94 19.83
N PHE A 79 -16.51 9.46 21.07
CA PHE A 79 -15.83 10.18 22.14
C PHE A 79 -14.49 9.51 22.41
N SER A 80 -13.42 10.28 22.43
CA SER A 80 -12.08 9.75 22.73
C SER A 80 -11.21 10.82 23.37
N SER A 81 -9.92 10.55 23.45
CA SER A 81 -8.90 11.39 24.05
C SER A 81 -7.77 11.53 23.05
N LEU A 82 -7.29 12.76 22.82
CA LEU A 82 -6.16 13.00 21.94
C LEU A 82 -4.83 13.07 22.69
N PRO A 83 -3.70 12.76 22.02
CA PRO A 83 -2.41 13.18 22.52
C PRO A 83 -2.30 14.72 22.56
N LEU A 84 -1.26 15.24 23.21
CA LEU A 84 -0.99 16.68 23.27
C LEU A 84 -0.63 17.28 21.90
N SER A 85 -0.04 16.47 21.02
CA SER A 85 0.34 16.90 19.67
C SER A 85 -0.87 16.89 18.71
N PRO A 86 -0.94 17.80 17.74
CA PRO A 86 -1.97 17.78 16.70
C PRO A 86 -2.00 16.45 15.92
N VAL A 87 -3.20 16.03 15.55
CA VAL A 87 -3.43 14.75 14.84
C VAL A 87 -4.21 14.96 13.54
N ALA A 88 -4.00 14.08 12.57
CA ALA A 88 -4.94 13.85 11.49
C ALA A 88 -5.91 12.71 11.86
N ILE A 89 -7.03 12.63 11.18
CA ILE A 89 -8.12 11.70 11.44
C ILE A 89 -8.47 11.00 10.13
N THR A 90 -8.54 9.67 10.17
CA THR A 90 -8.92 8.87 9.01
C THR A 90 -10.14 8.03 9.33
N LEU A 91 -11.11 8.00 8.42
CA LEU A 91 -12.31 7.18 8.53
C LEU A 91 -12.78 6.78 7.13
N LYS A 92 -13.27 5.55 7.01
CA LYS A 92 -13.89 5.05 5.79
C LYS A 92 -15.32 5.55 5.65
N LEU A 93 -15.60 6.22 4.53
CA LEU A 93 -16.92 6.72 4.17
C LEU A 93 -17.29 6.29 2.75
N SER A 94 -18.57 6.00 2.53
CA SER A 94 -19.12 6.01 1.18
C SER A 94 -19.20 7.45 0.67
N VAL A 95 -18.92 7.65 -0.61
CA VAL A 95 -19.07 8.92 -1.33
C VAL A 95 -19.90 8.65 -2.58
N LYS A 96 -21.03 9.34 -2.75
CA LYS A 96 -21.94 9.06 -3.88
C LYS A 96 -21.27 9.37 -5.21
N GLY A 97 -21.41 8.43 -6.16
CA GLY A 97 -20.82 8.56 -7.49
C GLY A 97 -19.28 8.45 -7.51
N PHE A 98 -18.67 8.01 -6.41
CA PHE A 98 -17.23 7.75 -6.37
C PHE A 98 -16.85 6.43 -5.69
N GLY A 99 -17.50 5.95 -4.63
CA GLY A 99 -17.16 4.65 -4.03
C GLY A 99 -17.21 4.63 -2.50
N GLU A 100 -16.49 3.71 -1.87
CA GLU A 100 -16.22 3.68 -0.43
C GLU A 100 -14.72 3.84 -0.18
N MET A 101 -14.33 4.95 0.43
CA MET A 101 -12.94 5.38 0.57
C MET A 101 -12.60 5.70 2.01
N PHE A 102 -11.38 5.37 2.42
CA PHE A 102 -10.81 6.02 3.59
C PHE A 102 -10.41 7.45 3.27
N LEU A 103 -11.05 8.40 3.94
CA LEU A 103 -10.79 9.83 3.81
C LEU A 103 -9.95 10.31 4.98
N GLU A 104 -9.01 11.22 4.71
CA GLU A 104 -8.10 11.81 5.71
C GLU A 104 -8.43 13.29 5.90
N ALA A 105 -8.81 13.65 7.12
CA ALA A 105 -8.94 15.01 7.60
C ALA A 105 -7.67 15.40 8.37
N ASP A 106 -6.95 16.41 7.90
CA ASP A 106 -5.66 16.85 8.47
C ASP A 106 -5.63 18.35 8.78
N ASN A 107 -6.78 19.03 8.72
CA ASN A 107 -6.88 20.47 8.90
C ASN A 107 -5.91 21.23 7.99
N ARG A 108 -5.84 20.86 6.70
CA ARG A 108 -4.91 21.45 5.71
C ARG A 108 -3.44 21.32 6.11
N GLY A 109 -3.10 20.21 6.78
CA GLY A 109 -1.77 19.89 7.27
C GLY A 109 -1.42 20.47 8.65
N PHE A 110 -2.31 21.24 9.30
CA PHE A 110 -2.07 21.75 10.66
C PHE A 110 -2.42 20.74 11.76
N GLY A 111 -3.27 19.75 11.45
CA GLY A 111 -3.84 18.81 12.41
C GLY A 111 -4.92 19.41 13.30
N TYR A 112 -5.56 18.53 14.06
CA TYR A 112 -6.57 18.84 15.06
C TYR A 112 -6.01 18.67 16.47
N SER A 113 -6.31 19.64 17.32
CA SER A 113 -6.03 19.68 18.75
C SER A 113 -7.35 19.62 19.53
N ALA A 114 -7.29 19.40 20.84
CA ALA A 114 -8.51 19.34 21.67
C ALA A 114 -9.39 20.62 21.60
N ALA A 115 -8.87 21.76 21.13
CA ALA A 115 -9.62 22.99 20.94
C ALA A 115 -10.52 22.99 19.69
N ASP A 116 -10.27 22.08 18.75
CA ASP A 116 -10.98 22.00 17.47
C ASP A 116 -12.24 21.13 17.52
N PHE A 117 -12.59 20.61 18.71
CA PHE A 117 -13.74 19.72 18.93
C PHE A 117 -14.89 20.44 19.65
N PRO A 118 -16.16 20.09 19.39
CA PRO A 118 -16.64 18.95 18.59
C PRO A 118 -16.38 19.11 17.09
N LEU A 119 -16.10 18.00 16.41
CA LEU A 119 -15.71 17.99 15.00
C LEU A 119 -16.73 17.21 14.15
N ASN A 120 -17.25 17.85 13.09
CA ASN A 120 -17.96 17.14 12.03
C ASN A 120 -16.94 16.56 11.03
N PHE A 121 -16.76 15.25 11.03
CA PHE A 121 -15.75 14.59 10.21
C PHE A 121 -16.02 14.75 8.71
N ASN A 122 -17.27 14.71 8.26
CA ASN A 122 -17.61 14.87 6.84
C ASN A 122 -17.11 16.21 6.30
N LEU A 123 -17.33 17.31 7.03
CA LEU A 123 -16.85 18.64 6.67
C LEU A 123 -15.32 18.73 6.72
N ALA A 124 -14.72 18.18 7.77
CA ALA A 124 -13.28 18.15 7.97
C ALA A 124 -12.54 17.41 6.83
N ALA A 125 -13.08 16.25 6.42
CA ALA A 125 -12.56 15.45 5.32
C ALA A 125 -12.75 16.15 3.96
N ALA A 126 -13.93 16.74 3.71
CA ALA A 126 -14.19 17.49 2.48
C ALA A 126 -13.24 18.69 2.32
N ASP A 127 -13.02 19.47 3.39
CA ASP A 127 -12.11 20.61 3.37
C ASP A 127 -10.66 20.18 3.13
N SER A 128 -10.20 19.16 3.87
CA SER A 128 -8.83 18.67 3.77
C SER A 128 -8.55 18.08 2.38
N HIS A 129 -9.45 17.25 1.86
CA HIS A 129 -9.29 16.62 0.55
C HIS A 129 -9.30 17.66 -0.58
N PHE A 130 -10.27 18.57 -0.61
CA PHE A 130 -10.32 19.66 -1.59
C PHE A 130 -9.03 20.47 -1.60
N TYR A 131 -8.60 20.93 -0.42
CA TYR A 131 -7.41 21.77 -0.29
C TYR A 131 -6.16 21.04 -0.79
N ARG A 132 -6.01 19.77 -0.42
CA ARG A 132 -4.89 18.92 -0.79
C ARG A 132 -4.80 18.71 -2.31
N VAL A 133 -5.90 18.37 -2.97
CA VAL A 133 -5.92 18.18 -4.43
C VAL A 133 -5.60 19.49 -5.14
N LYS A 134 -6.22 20.61 -4.73
CA LYS A 134 -5.95 21.94 -5.30
C LYS A 134 -4.47 22.31 -5.19
N GLN A 135 -3.90 22.15 -4.01
CA GLN A 135 -2.50 22.48 -3.76
C GLN A 135 -1.55 21.59 -4.61
N SER A 136 -1.81 20.28 -4.68
CA SER A 136 -1.01 19.38 -5.52
C SER A 136 -1.05 19.78 -6.99
N LEU A 137 -2.23 20.11 -7.51
CA LEU A 137 -2.38 20.58 -8.89
C LEU A 137 -1.64 21.88 -9.17
N GLU A 138 -1.74 22.87 -8.29
CA GLU A 138 -0.99 24.14 -8.40
C GLU A 138 0.52 23.90 -8.44
N VAL A 139 1.03 23.04 -7.54
CA VAL A 139 2.45 22.67 -7.50
C VAL A 139 2.86 21.93 -8.77
N TRP A 140 2.08 20.95 -9.22
CA TRP A 140 2.40 20.18 -10.43
C TRP A 140 2.35 21.06 -11.67
N GLN A 141 1.44 22.03 -11.74
CA GLN A 141 1.37 23.00 -12.82
C GLN A 141 2.60 23.91 -12.84
N GLN A 142 3.06 24.39 -11.69
CA GLN A 142 4.31 25.15 -11.57
C GLN A 142 5.54 24.33 -12.00
N GLN A 143 5.48 22.99 -11.84
CA GLN A 143 6.50 22.05 -12.31
C GLN A 143 6.38 21.70 -13.80
N GLY A 144 5.47 22.35 -14.54
CA GLY A 144 5.26 22.16 -15.98
C GLY A 144 4.19 21.14 -16.35
N GLY A 145 3.46 20.59 -15.38
CA GLY A 145 2.31 19.71 -15.62
C GLY A 145 1.17 20.45 -16.31
N GLN A 146 0.57 19.82 -17.31
CA GLN A 146 -0.55 20.36 -18.08
C GLN A 146 -1.84 19.64 -17.68
N PHE A 147 -2.81 20.40 -17.17
CA PHE A 147 -4.08 19.84 -16.69
C PHE A 147 -5.24 20.44 -17.47
N SER A 148 -6.21 19.61 -17.85
CA SER A 148 -7.36 20.07 -18.64
C SER A 148 -8.24 21.04 -17.83
N PRO A 149 -8.93 21.99 -18.47
CA PRO A 149 -9.87 22.88 -17.79
C PRO A 149 -10.95 22.15 -16.97
N ALA A 150 -11.33 20.94 -17.40
CA ALA A 150 -12.32 20.13 -16.71
C ALA A 150 -11.91 19.75 -15.27
N ILE A 151 -10.61 19.49 -15.02
CA ILE A 151 -10.11 19.18 -13.67
C ILE A 151 -10.30 20.39 -12.75
N TRP A 152 -9.94 21.59 -13.22
CA TRP A 152 -10.11 22.83 -12.47
C TRP A 152 -11.58 23.17 -12.23
N GLN A 153 -12.44 22.95 -13.23
CA GLN A 153 -13.88 23.15 -13.10
C GLN A 153 -14.50 22.26 -12.01
N ARG A 154 -14.04 21.00 -11.89
CA ARG A 154 -14.46 20.13 -10.78
C ARG A 154 -14.02 20.70 -9.43
N LEU A 155 -12.81 21.23 -9.31
CA LEU A 155 -12.36 21.86 -8.06
C LEU A 155 -13.17 23.12 -7.69
N GLU A 156 -13.48 23.99 -8.66
CA GLU A 156 -14.34 25.15 -8.40
C GLU A 156 -15.75 24.73 -7.95
N THR A 157 -16.27 23.64 -8.52
CA THR A 157 -17.54 23.04 -8.12
C THR A 157 -17.47 22.44 -6.72
N ALA A 158 -16.41 21.69 -6.41
CA ALA A 158 -16.14 21.16 -5.08
C ALA A 158 -16.07 22.29 -4.04
N LYS A 159 -15.35 23.37 -4.35
CA LYS A 159 -15.27 24.55 -3.50
C LYS A 159 -16.63 25.19 -3.25
N SER A 160 -17.45 25.34 -4.28
CA SER A 160 -18.79 25.91 -4.14
C SER A 160 -19.66 25.10 -3.17
N TYR A 161 -19.64 23.77 -3.27
CA TYR A 161 -20.33 22.90 -2.31
C TYR A 161 -19.72 22.97 -0.91
N LEU A 162 -18.39 23.02 -0.79
CA LEU A 162 -17.73 23.17 0.50
C LEU A 162 -18.11 24.47 1.21
N ASP A 163 -18.23 25.57 0.47
CA ASP A 163 -18.65 26.86 1.02
C ASP A 163 -20.14 26.81 1.47
N LEU A 164 -21.01 26.13 0.71
CA LEU A 164 -22.39 25.85 1.13
C LEU A 164 -22.45 24.97 2.39
N ALA A 165 -21.61 23.95 2.49
CA ALA A 165 -21.52 23.09 3.67
C ALA A 165 -21.14 23.88 4.93
N LYS A 166 -20.17 24.79 4.80
CA LYS A 166 -19.72 25.66 5.90
C LYS A 166 -20.80 26.66 6.33
N ALA A 167 -21.61 27.14 5.40
CA ALA A 167 -22.69 28.09 5.66
C ALA A 167 -23.99 27.44 6.16
N SER A 168 -24.16 26.12 6.01
CA SER A 168 -25.38 25.43 6.41
C SER A 168 -25.43 25.18 7.91
N ASP A 169 -26.51 25.62 8.56
CA ASP A 169 -26.85 25.31 9.96
C ASP A 169 -27.58 23.96 10.11
N ASN A 170 -28.01 23.35 9.00
CA ASN A 170 -28.68 22.05 9.00
C ASN A 170 -27.66 20.93 8.74
N ASN A 171 -27.48 20.04 9.72
CA ASN A 171 -26.50 18.95 9.61
C ASN A 171 -26.75 18.03 8.40
N ARG A 172 -28.00 17.75 8.02
CA ARG A 172 -28.31 16.88 6.89
C ARG A 172 -27.90 17.53 5.57
N GLU A 173 -28.22 18.80 5.41
CA GLU A 173 -27.86 19.59 4.23
C GLU A 173 -26.34 19.78 4.16
N ARG A 174 -25.69 20.13 5.26
CA ARG A 174 -24.22 20.20 5.38
C ARG A 174 -23.56 18.91 4.89
N VAL A 175 -24.02 17.75 5.34
CA VAL A 175 -23.45 16.44 4.95
C VAL A 175 -23.65 16.17 3.45
N GLN A 176 -24.79 16.54 2.87
CA GLN A 176 -25.03 16.42 1.43
C GLN A 176 -24.06 17.28 0.63
N TYR A 177 -23.85 18.53 1.02
CA TYR A 177 -22.85 19.39 0.38
C TYR A 177 -21.41 18.88 0.58
N CYS A 178 -21.09 18.31 1.74
CA CYS A 178 -19.78 17.66 1.97
C CYS A 178 -19.57 16.48 1.01
N ASP A 179 -20.57 15.62 0.84
CA ASP A 179 -20.52 14.49 -0.09
C ASP A 179 -20.32 14.96 -1.53
N GLN A 180 -21.08 15.98 -1.98
CA GLN A 180 -20.91 16.57 -3.31
C GLN A 180 -19.52 17.20 -3.52
N SER A 181 -18.99 17.89 -2.51
CA SER A 181 -17.62 18.42 -2.53
C SER A 181 -16.58 17.30 -2.63
N LEU A 182 -16.78 16.21 -1.87
CA LEU A 182 -15.90 15.04 -1.91
C LEU A 182 -15.95 14.37 -3.28
N THR A 183 -17.13 14.10 -3.84
CA THR A 183 -17.28 13.52 -5.18
C THR A 183 -16.47 14.30 -6.22
N GLU A 184 -16.64 15.63 -6.27
CA GLU A 184 -15.96 16.45 -7.27
C GLU A 184 -14.44 16.53 -7.04
N SER A 185 -14.01 16.67 -5.79
CA SER A 185 -12.57 16.75 -5.49
C SER A 185 -11.84 15.40 -5.66
N LEU A 186 -12.47 14.27 -5.33
CA LEU A 186 -11.94 12.92 -5.56
C LEU A 186 -11.78 12.63 -7.06
N TRP A 187 -12.81 12.94 -7.86
CA TRP A 187 -12.70 12.85 -9.32
C TRP A 187 -11.61 13.76 -9.87
N ALA A 188 -11.50 15.00 -9.39
CA ALA A 188 -10.42 15.91 -9.79
C ALA A 188 -9.03 15.32 -9.47
N GLY A 189 -8.87 14.73 -8.28
CA GLY A 189 -7.63 14.11 -7.82
C GLY A 189 -7.17 12.94 -8.70
N GLU A 190 -8.04 11.96 -8.93
CA GLU A 190 -7.67 10.78 -9.75
C GLU A 190 -7.35 11.16 -11.20
N ILE A 191 -8.18 12.03 -11.80
CA ILE A 191 -7.96 12.47 -13.19
C ILE A 191 -6.64 13.23 -13.29
N ALA A 192 -6.32 14.07 -12.29
CA ALA A 192 -5.05 14.80 -12.24
C ALA A 192 -3.84 13.86 -12.15
N VAL A 193 -3.90 12.85 -11.28
CA VAL A 193 -2.83 11.87 -11.09
C VAL A 193 -2.56 11.09 -12.37
N ILE A 194 -3.61 10.59 -13.01
CA ILE A 194 -3.46 9.83 -14.26
C ILE A 194 -3.05 10.74 -15.42
N SER A 195 -3.54 11.98 -15.48
CA SER A 195 -3.08 12.96 -16.47
C SER A 195 -1.58 13.25 -16.33
N LYS A 196 -1.09 13.46 -15.10
CA LYS A 196 0.33 13.65 -14.81
C LYS A 196 1.15 12.41 -15.16
N ALA A 197 0.68 11.23 -14.77
CA ALA A 197 1.35 9.95 -15.06
C ALA A 197 1.55 9.75 -16.57
N ASN A 198 0.50 9.97 -17.36
CA ASN A 198 0.56 9.86 -18.82
C ASN A 198 1.53 10.88 -19.46
N GLN A 199 1.55 12.12 -18.96
CA GLN A 199 2.52 13.12 -19.44
C GLN A 199 3.97 12.69 -19.18
N ILE A 200 4.24 12.17 -17.98
CA ILE A 200 5.57 11.67 -17.62
C ILE A 200 5.96 10.49 -18.52
N ILE A 201 5.04 9.55 -18.76
CA ILE A 201 5.28 8.40 -19.64
C ILE A 201 5.56 8.86 -21.08
N ALA A 202 4.77 9.81 -21.60
CA ALA A 202 4.94 10.31 -22.97
C ALA A 202 6.26 11.07 -23.18
N GLN A 203 6.81 11.68 -22.12
CA GLN A 203 8.07 12.43 -22.16
C GLN A 203 9.31 11.55 -21.96
N ASN A 204 9.13 10.36 -21.38
CA ASN A 204 10.23 9.45 -21.07
C ASN A 204 10.37 8.36 -22.13
N PRO A 205 11.60 7.90 -22.43
CA PRO A 205 11.77 6.73 -23.27
C PRO A 205 11.18 5.48 -22.58
N PRO A 206 10.77 4.47 -23.36
CA PRO A 206 10.45 3.14 -22.85
C PRO A 206 11.52 2.64 -21.86
N GLN A 207 11.08 2.02 -20.77
CA GLN A 207 11.93 1.41 -19.75
C GLN A 207 12.05 -0.11 -20.01
N PRO A 208 13.02 -0.59 -20.81
CA PRO A 208 13.12 -2.00 -21.18
C PRO A 208 13.41 -2.91 -19.98
N ASP A 209 14.06 -2.38 -18.94
CA ASP A 209 14.40 -3.12 -17.73
C ASP A 209 13.28 -3.13 -16.68
N PHE A 210 12.12 -2.52 -16.98
CA PHE A 210 10.99 -2.52 -16.05
C PHE A 210 10.39 -3.92 -15.96
N LEU A 211 10.21 -4.40 -14.72
CA LEU A 211 9.73 -5.75 -14.46
C LEU A 211 8.21 -5.75 -14.23
N PHE A 212 7.50 -6.49 -15.08
CA PHE A 212 6.08 -6.77 -14.95
C PHE A 212 5.91 -8.24 -14.57
N GLY A 213 5.40 -8.48 -13.37
CA GLY A 213 5.36 -9.79 -12.77
C GLY A 213 3.98 -10.30 -12.40
N CYS A 214 3.95 -11.60 -12.15
CA CYS A 214 2.84 -12.29 -11.50
C CYS A 214 3.36 -13.44 -10.64
N ASN A 215 2.61 -13.92 -9.64
CA ASN A 215 2.95 -15.19 -9.01
C ASN A 215 2.81 -16.34 -10.02
N PHE A 216 3.74 -17.29 -9.98
CA PHE A 216 3.81 -18.44 -10.89
C PHE A 216 3.48 -19.76 -10.16
N PHE A 217 2.59 -19.70 -9.17
CA PHE A 217 2.36 -20.82 -8.25
C PHE A 217 1.55 -21.95 -8.90
N GLY A 218 0.77 -21.64 -9.93
CA GLY A 218 -0.04 -22.63 -10.67
C GLY A 218 0.76 -23.59 -11.54
N TYR A 219 2.06 -23.35 -11.77
CA TYR A 219 2.91 -24.26 -12.54
C TYR A 219 3.39 -25.46 -11.70
N PRO A 220 3.47 -26.68 -12.29
CA PRO A 220 2.99 -27.06 -13.64
C PRO A 220 1.51 -27.47 -13.67
N GLN A 221 0.81 -27.50 -12.54
CA GLN A 221 -0.49 -28.15 -12.36
C GLN A 221 -1.62 -27.54 -13.20
N GLN A 222 -1.57 -26.26 -13.52
CA GLN A 222 -2.60 -25.58 -14.34
C GLN A 222 -2.38 -25.73 -15.86
N GLY A 223 -1.38 -26.50 -16.29
CA GLY A 223 -1.21 -26.93 -17.68
C GLY A 223 -0.59 -25.89 -18.63
N GLU A 224 -0.52 -26.25 -19.91
CA GLU A 224 0.14 -25.44 -20.96
C GLU A 224 -0.57 -24.10 -21.20
N LYS A 225 -1.91 -24.07 -21.10
CA LYS A 225 -2.65 -22.82 -21.34
C LYS A 225 -2.33 -21.74 -20.30
N TYR A 226 -2.14 -22.13 -19.04
CA TYR A 226 -1.66 -21.23 -17.98
C TYR A 226 -0.28 -20.65 -18.33
N GLN A 227 0.62 -21.50 -18.82
CA GLN A 227 1.99 -21.12 -19.21
C GLN A 227 1.99 -20.12 -20.37
N GLU A 228 1.19 -20.37 -21.41
CA GLU A 228 1.01 -19.45 -22.55
C GLU A 228 0.50 -18.08 -22.10
N LEU A 229 -0.53 -18.08 -21.25
CA LEU A 229 -1.14 -16.83 -20.76
C LEU A 229 -0.16 -16.04 -19.89
N PHE A 230 0.64 -16.73 -19.07
CA PHE A 230 1.67 -16.11 -18.25
C PHE A 230 2.77 -15.48 -19.12
N GLN A 231 3.36 -16.25 -20.03
CA GLN A 231 4.45 -15.80 -20.90
C GLN A 231 4.04 -14.63 -21.80
N ALA A 232 2.79 -14.58 -22.23
CA ALA A 232 2.29 -13.53 -23.11
C ALA A 232 2.24 -12.12 -22.47
N VAL A 233 2.42 -12.00 -21.15
CA VAL A 233 2.30 -10.73 -20.42
C VAL A 233 3.55 -10.44 -19.59
N PHE A 234 4.02 -11.40 -18.80
CA PHE A 234 4.99 -11.14 -17.73
C PHE A 234 6.43 -11.45 -18.12
N ASN A 235 7.37 -10.64 -17.64
CA ASN A 235 8.82 -10.87 -17.74
C ASN A 235 9.48 -11.11 -16.36
N LEU A 236 8.69 -11.10 -15.29
CA LEU A 236 9.08 -11.46 -13.92
C LEU A 236 8.10 -12.50 -13.37
N ALA A 237 8.59 -13.46 -12.58
CA ALA A 237 7.75 -14.47 -11.95
C ALA A 237 8.11 -14.66 -10.48
N THR A 238 7.14 -14.47 -9.60
CA THR A 238 7.28 -14.76 -8.17
C THR A 238 7.06 -16.26 -7.94
N ILE A 239 8.03 -16.94 -7.34
CA ILE A 239 7.98 -18.39 -7.03
C ILE A 239 8.09 -18.62 -5.51
N PRO A 240 7.40 -19.65 -4.97
CA PRO A 240 7.25 -19.82 -3.53
C PRO A 240 8.50 -20.43 -2.88
N PHE A 241 8.96 -19.79 -1.82
CA PHE A 241 10.07 -20.23 -0.95
C PHE A 241 9.64 -20.41 0.51
N TYR A 242 8.33 -20.55 0.78
CA TYR A 242 7.79 -20.79 2.12
C TYR A 242 8.52 -21.95 2.81
N TRP A 243 9.23 -21.67 3.90
CA TRP A 243 10.17 -22.62 4.51
C TRP A 243 9.50 -23.93 4.88
N ARG A 244 8.27 -23.90 5.40
CA ARG A 244 7.49 -25.10 5.72
C ARG A 244 7.28 -26.06 4.53
N TYR A 245 7.06 -25.52 3.34
CA TYR A 245 6.66 -26.30 2.15
C TYR A 245 7.71 -26.29 1.04
N PHE A 246 8.89 -25.76 1.32
CA PHE A 246 9.94 -25.61 0.32
C PHE A 246 10.44 -26.98 -0.16
N GLN A 247 10.29 -27.23 -1.46
CA GLN A 247 10.78 -28.43 -2.13
C GLN A 247 11.67 -28.01 -3.28
N GLN A 248 12.96 -28.34 -3.18
CA GLN A 248 13.98 -27.89 -4.14
C GLN A 248 13.70 -28.39 -5.55
N ASN A 249 13.41 -29.68 -5.74
CA ASN A 249 13.14 -30.27 -7.06
C ASN A 249 11.95 -29.60 -7.78
N GLU A 250 10.90 -29.25 -7.04
CA GLU A 250 9.72 -28.56 -7.62
C GLU A 250 10.02 -27.08 -7.92
N THR A 251 10.92 -26.47 -7.16
CA THR A 251 11.39 -25.11 -7.42
C THR A 251 12.32 -25.07 -8.64
N ASP A 252 13.25 -26.02 -8.76
CA ASP A 252 14.16 -26.16 -9.89
C ASP A 252 13.40 -26.27 -11.22
N LYS A 253 12.34 -27.11 -11.28
CA LYS A 253 11.47 -27.21 -12.46
C LYS A 253 10.85 -25.88 -12.87
N ARG A 254 10.43 -25.05 -11.91
CA ARG A 254 9.88 -23.71 -12.17
C ARG A 254 10.95 -22.78 -12.69
N VAL A 255 12.09 -22.73 -12.01
CA VAL A 255 13.22 -21.87 -12.37
C VAL A 255 13.72 -22.19 -13.77
N ASP A 256 13.95 -23.46 -14.07
CA ASP A 256 14.45 -23.89 -15.38
C ASP A 256 13.45 -23.56 -16.50
N TRP A 257 12.14 -23.74 -16.26
CA TRP A 257 11.11 -23.31 -17.22
C TRP A 257 11.14 -21.80 -17.45
N LEU A 258 11.19 -21.00 -16.39
CA LEU A 258 11.20 -19.53 -16.48
C LEU A 258 12.43 -19.03 -17.25
N LEU A 259 13.61 -19.55 -16.94
CA LEU A 259 14.85 -19.18 -17.63
C LEU A 259 14.81 -19.57 -19.11
N ASN A 260 14.28 -20.74 -19.46
CA ASN A 260 14.10 -21.17 -20.85
C ASN A 260 13.12 -20.29 -21.65
N HIS A 261 12.25 -19.55 -20.98
CA HIS A 261 11.28 -18.63 -21.60
C HIS A 261 11.66 -17.16 -21.44
N ASN A 262 12.89 -16.85 -20.99
CA ASN A 262 13.39 -15.50 -20.74
C ASN A 262 12.55 -14.69 -19.72
N ILE A 263 12.02 -15.38 -18.71
CA ILE A 263 11.28 -14.76 -17.61
C ILE A 263 12.16 -14.79 -16.37
N THR A 264 12.33 -13.65 -15.72
CA THR A 264 13.16 -13.52 -14.53
C THR A 264 12.48 -14.17 -13.32
N PRO A 265 13.08 -15.17 -12.66
CA PRO A 265 12.55 -15.70 -11.42
C PRO A 265 12.87 -14.77 -10.22
N LYS A 266 11.89 -14.64 -9.32
CA LYS A 266 11.99 -13.96 -8.02
C LYS A 266 11.54 -14.90 -6.91
N GLY A 267 12.39 -15.14 -5.92
CA GLY A 267 12.03 -15.99 -4.78
C GLY A 267 11.22 -15.23 -3.71
N HIS A 268 10.11 -15.80 -3.26
CA HIS A 268 9.24 -15.22 -2.24
C HIS A 268 8.80 -16.23 -1.17
N PRO A 269 9.09 -15.96 0.11
CA PRO A 269 10.24 -15.24 0.65
C PRO A 269 11.23 -16.22 1.28
N LEU A 270 12.44 -15.76 1.59
CA LEU A 270 13.42 -16.59 2.30
C LEU A 270 13.08 -16.75 3.79
N VAL A 271 12.58 -15.68 4.41
CA VAL A 271 12.21 -15.61 5.83
C VAL A 271 10.81 -15.00 5.97
N TRP A 272 9.90 -15.70 6.65
CA TRP A 272 8.57 -15.20 6.99
C TRP A 272 8.04 -15.95 8.21
N PHE A 273 7.60 -15.21 9.23
CA PHE A 273 7.14 -15.77 10.50
C PHE A 273 5.62 -15.91 10.59
N HIS A 274 4.94 -15.99 9.45
CA HIS A 274 3.54 -16.41 9.37
C HIS A 274 3.41 -17.93 9.55
N PRO A 275 2.31 -18.45 10.13
CA PRO A 275 2.13 -19.88 10.38
C PRO A 275 2.30 -20.81 9.17
N VAL A 276 2.01 -20.33 7.97
CA VAL A 276 2.19 -21.08 6.70
C VAL A 276 3.65 -21.16 6.26
N GLY A 277 4.48 -20.21 6.72
CA GLY A 277 5.89 -20.10 6.35
C GLY A 277 6.81 -20.92 7.26
N ILE A 278 6.45 -21.16 8.52
CA ILE A 278 7.34 -21.73 9.54
C ILE A 278 7.23 -23.27 9.63
N PRO A 279 8.33 -24.04 9.48
CA PRO A 279 8.38 -25.46 9.80
C PRO A 279 8.17 -25.76 11.30
N ASP A 280 7.59 -26.91 11.60
CA ASP A 280 7.23 -27.27 12.99
C ASP A 280 8.46 -27.37 13.92
N PHE A 281 9.63 -27.77 13.42
CA PHE A 281 10.85 -27.89 14.23
C PHE A 281 11.40 -26.55 14.74
N ILE A 282 10.98 -25.41 14.18
CA ILE A 282 11.43 -24.06 14.58
C ILE A 282 10.64 -23.54 15.78
N ARG A 283 9.37 -23.94 15.93
CA ARG A 283 8.41 -23.33 16.85
C ARG A 283 8.86 -23.34 18.32
N ASN A 284 9.64 -24.34 18.71
CA ASN A 284 10.11 -24.52 20.09
C ASN A 284 11.60 -24.20 20.28
N GLN A 285 12.26 -23.63 19.28
CA GLN A 285 13.69 -23.31 19.35
C GLN A 285 13.93 -22.00 20.10
N PRO A 286 15.01 -21.89 20.90
CA PRO A 286 15.41 -20.61 21.46
C PRO A 286 15.83 -19.65 20.34
N PHE A 287 15.62 -18.35 20.54
CA PHE A 287 15.93 -17.33 19.54
C PHE A 287 17.36 -17.42 18.97
N ALA A 288 18.35 -17.76 19.81
CA ALA A 288 19.73 -17.96 19.38
C ALA A 288 19.89 -19.09 18.35
N GLU A 289 19.09 -20.15 18.44
CA GLU A 289 19.09 -21.25 17.48
C GLU A 289 18.32 -20.87 16.21
N ILE A 290 17.20 -20.15 16.34
CA ILE A 290 16.45 -19.61 15.20
C ILE A 290 17.34 -18.72 14.32
N LYS A 291 18.17 -17.87 14.92
CA LYS A 291 19.15 -17.05 14.19
C LYS A 291 20.09 -17.90 13.34
N LYS A 292 20.62 -18.99 13.89
CA LYS A 292 21.50 -19.90 13.14
C LYS A 292 20.74 -20.59 12.01
N LEU A 293 19.54 -21.09 12.27
CA LEU A 293 18.71 -21.76 11.28
C LEU A 293 18.35 -20.83 10.12
N VAL A 294 17.96 -19.59 10.41
CA VAL A 294 17.72 -18.55 9.40
C VAL A 294 18.99 -18.27 8.61
N ALA A 295 20.13 -18.07 9.28
CA ALA A 295 21.39 -17.80 8.62
C ALA A 295 21.80 -18.92 7.65
N THR A 296 21.75 -20.17 8.10
CA THR A 296 22.06 -21.36 7.30
C THR A 296 21.13 -21.47 6.10
N ARG A 297 19.81 -21.42 6.32
CA ARG A 297 18.82 -21.49 5.23
C ARG A 297 19.07 -20.43 4.17
N VAL A 298 19.19 -19.17 4.59
CA VAL A 298 19.31 -18.05 3.67
C VAL A 298 20.60 -18.17 2.85
N ARG A 299 21.72 -18.49 3.49
CA ARG A 299 23.00 -18.70 2.80
C ARG A 299 22.94 -19.85 1.81
N GLU A 300 22.43 -21.00 2.23
CA GLU A 300 22.38 -22.21 1.39
C GLU A 300 21.47 -22.02 0.17
N VAL A 301 20.27 -21.47 0.37
CA VAL A 301 19.32 -21.23 -0.73
C VAL A 301 19.91 -20.24 -1.73
N THR A 302 20.44 -19.11 -1.26
CA THR A 302 21.02 -18.10 -2.17
C THR A 302 22.30 -18.56 -2.85
N ALA A 303 23.11 -19.40 -2.20
CA ALA A 303 24.28 -20.04 -2.81
C ALA A 303 23.89 -21.05 -3.89
N TYR A 304 22.86 -21.88 -3.65
CA TYR A 304 22.41 -22.88 -4.59
C TYR A 304 21.79 -22.27 -5.85
N TYR A 305 20.92 -21.27 -5.70
CA TYR A 305 20.28 -20.57 -6.82
C TYR A 305 21.12 -19.42 -7.39
N ARG A 306 22.40 -19.32 -7.02
CA ARG A 306 23.31 -18.33 -7.57
C ARG A 306 23.33 -18.45 -9.09
N GLN A 307 23.30 -17.32 -9.79
CA GLN A 307 23.18 -17.22 -11.26
C GLN A 307 21.83 -17.66 -11.87
N LYS A 308 20.95 -18.34 -11.10
CA LYS A 308 19.61 -18.70 -11.55
C LYS A 308 18.53 -17.73 -11.08
N ILE A 309 18.62 -17.28 -9.82
CA ILE A 309 17.66 -16.34 -9.21
C ILE A 309 18.42 -15.13 -8.67
N SER A 310 18.06 -13.96 -9.18
CA SER A 310 18.69 -12.69 -8.81
C SER A 310 17.91 -11.95 -7.72
N TYR A 311 16.59 -12.07 -7.70
CA TYR A 311 15.72 -11.31 -6.80
C TYR A 311 15.13 -12.20 -5.70
N PHE A 312 15.23 -11.74 -4.46
CA PHE A 312 14.56 -12.40 -3.34
C PHE A 312 13.86 -11.38 -2.44
N ASP A 313 12.63 -11.70 -2.06
CA ASP A 313 12.08 -11.15 -0.81
C ASP A 313 12.81 -11.85 0.33
N VAL A 314 13.82 -11.17 0.88
CA VAL A 314 14.74 -11.75 1.87
C VAL A 314 14.04 -11.94 3.20
N ILE A 315 13.17 -11.01 3.55
CA ILE A 315 12.26 -11.12 4.68
C ILE A 315 10.91 -10.51 4.32
N ASN A 316 9.83 -11.13 4.80
CA ASN A 316 8.45 -10.72 4.55
C ASN A 316 7.76 -10.31 5.87
N GLU A 317 7.06 -9.16 5.86
CA GLU A 317 6.11 -8.73 6.89
C GLU A 317 6.67 -8.66 8.32
N ALA A 318 7.96 -8.31 8.43
CA ALA A 318 8.69 -8.26 9.70
C ALA A 318 8.45 -6.97 10.52
N ASN A 319 7.35 -6.24 10.26
CA ASN A 319 6.94 -5.04 11.02
C ASN A 319 6.19 -5.37 12.33
N GLY A 320 6.20 -6.63 12.76
CA GLY A 320 5.68 -7.07 14.07
C GLY A 320 4.18 -7.32 14.11
N ILE A 321 3.51 -7.37 12.96
CA ILE A 321 2.08 -7.68 12.90
C ILE A 321 1.80 -9.12 13.33
N LYS A 322 0.82 -9.30 14.23
CA LYS A 322 0.57 -10.58 14.94
C LYS A 322 0.45 -11.81 14.03
N TRP A 323 -0.30 -11.72 12.93
CA TRP A 323 -0.49 -12.84 12.00
C TRP A 323 0.81 -13.31 11.31
N ALA A 324 1.79 -12.42 11.15
CA ALA A 324 3.07 -12.70 10.47
C ALA A 324 4.24 -12.80 11.47
N ASN A 325 3.94 -12.84 12.77
CA ASN A 325 4.90 -12.94 13.87
C ASN A 325 4.46 -14.01 14.88
N ASP A 326 4.24 -15.23 14.39
CA ASP A 326 3.71 -16.37 15.14
C ASP A 326 4.63 -16.82 16.30
N LEU A 327 5.91 -16.42 16.25
CA LEU A 327 6.92 -16.69 17.29
C LEU A 327 7.06 -15.53 18.30
N ASN A 328 6.23 -14.48 18.17
CA ASN A 328 6.13 -13.34 19.07
C ASN A 328 7.48 -12.61 19.30
N PHE A 329 8.24 -12.39 18.23
CA PHE A 329 9.49 -11.64 18.31
C PHE A 329 9.23 -10.15 18.54
N SER A 330 10.08 -9.54 19.37
CA SER A 330 10.17 -8.08 19.49
C SER A 330 10.69 -7.44 18.21
N LEU A 331 10.48 -6.13 18.04
CA LEU A 331 11.03 -5.39 16.90
C LEU A 331 12.56 -5.57 16.79
N ASN A 332 13.29 -5.49 17.91
CA ASN A 332 14.74 -5.65 17.91
C ASN A 332 15.17 -7.03 17.40
N GLN A 333 14.42 -8.09 17.76
CA GLN A 333 14.67 -9.43 17.25
C GLN A 333 14.35 -9.56 15.76
N LEU A 334 13.27 -8.92 15.29
CA LEU A 334 12.92 -8.88 13.87
C LEU A 334 13.97 -8.11 13.05
N LEU A 335 14.48 -7.00 13.56
CA LEU A 335 15.59 -6.23 12.96
C LEU A 335 16.87 -7.07 12.90
N GLU A 336 17.23 -7.77 13.98
CA GLU A 336 18.39 -8.67 13.98
C GLU A 336 18.26 -9.81 12.97
N LEU A 337 17.06 -10.40 12.84
CA LEU A 337 16.78 -11.43 11.84
C LEU A 337 16.81 -10.87 10.40
N THR A 338 16.37 -9.63 10.22
CA THR A 338 16.43 -8.90 8.95
C THR A 338 17.88 -8.68 8.52
N GLU A 339 18.72 -8.22 9.46
CA GLU A 339 20.15 -8.01 9.23
C GLU A 339 20.83 -9.34 8.85
N ILE A 340 20.60 -10.40 9.63
CA ILE A 340 21.13 -11.74 9.36
C ILE A 340 20.71 -12.21 7.96
N ALA A 341 19.43 -12.11 7.62
CA ALA A 341 18.96 -12.55 6.31
C ALA A 341 19.61 -11.73 5.17
N CYS A 342 19.81 -10.43 5.34
CA CYS A 342 20.48 -9.58 4.35
C CYS A 342 21.99 -9.88 4.21
N GLN A 343 22.68 -10.14 5.32
CA GLN A 343 24.11 -10.49 5.30
C GLN A 343 24.34 -11.88 4.71
N GLU A 344 23.51 -12.85 5.10
CA GLU A 344 23.66 -14.25 4.70
C GLU A 344 23.27 -14.49 3.25
N SER A 345 22.25 -13.78 2.76
CA SER A 345 21.91 -13.81 1.34
C SER A 345 23.06 -13.29 0.49
N ARG A 346 23.74 -12.22 0.95
CA ARG A 346 24.92 -11.69 0.27
C ARG A 346 26.13 -12.63 0.33
N ARG A 347 26.32 -13.37 1.43
CA ARG A 347 27.36 -14.41 1.56
C ARG A 347 27.11 -15.58 0.60
N GLY A 348 25.86 -16.01 0.44
CA GLY A 348 25.51 -17.07 -0.51
C GLY A 348 25.62 -16.61 -1.97
N ASN A 349 25.11 -15.41 -2.27
CA ASN A 349 25.21 -14.78 -3.58
C ASN A 349 25.58 -13.28 -3.46
N PRO A 350 26.83 -12.90 -3.75
CA PRO A 350 27.30 -11.51 -3.74
C PRO A 350 26.55 -10.54 -4.65
N GLN A 351 25.80 -11.04 -5.64
CA GLN A 351 25.00 -10.26 -6.59
C GLN A 351 23.49 -10.34 -6.30
N VAL A 352 23.08 -10.93 -5.17
CA VAL A 352 21.66 -11.02 -4.81
C VAL A 352 21.03 -9.63 -4.68
N TYR A 353 19.86 -9.47 -5.26
CA TYR A 353 19.02 -8.28 -5.13
C TYR A 353 18.00 -8.51 -4.02
N ARG A 354 18.24 -7.90 -2.86
CA ARG A 354 17.51 -8.13 -1.61
C ARG A 354 16.37 -7.15 -1.50
N ILE A 355 15.17 -7.68 -1.36
CA ILE A 355 13.94 -6.93 -1.18
C ILE A 355 13.45 -7.19 0.24
N ILE A 356 13.19 -6.12 1.00
CA ILE A 356 12.45 -6.20 2.27
C ILE A 356 10.98 -5.98 1.92
N ASN A 357 10.15 -7.02 2.04
CA ASN A 357 8.76 -6.99 1.59
C ASN A 357 7.80 -6.69 2.76
N SER A 358 6.89 -5.74 2.56
CA SER A 358 6.02 -5.22 3.61
C SER A 358 4.55 -5.18 3.19
N CYS A 359 3.68 -5.69 4.07
CA CYS A 359 2.23 -5.52 4.03
C CYS A 359 1.79 -4.29 4.86
N CYS A 360 0.49 -4.05 4.98
CA CYS A 360 -0.08 -3.02 5.88
C CYS A 360 0.53 -1.62 5.67
N THR A 361 0.73 -1.22 4.42
CA THR A 361 1.52 -0.03 4.07
C THR A 361 0.95 1.27 4.62
N TRP A 362 -0.34 1.35 4.96
CA TRP A 362 -0.97 2.48 5.68
C TRP A 362 -0.82 2.42 7.21
N GLY A 363 -0.19 1.36 7.74
CA GLY A 363 0.06 1.17 9.17
C GLY A 363 -1.19 0.84 9.98
N GLU A 364 -2.29 0.40 9.35
CA GLU A 364 -3.55 0.10 10.04
C GLU A 364 -3.39 -0.93 11.17
N ASN A 365 -2.34 -1.74 11.08
CA ASN A 365 -1.92 -2.68 12.10
C ASN A 365 -1.62 -2.01 13.45
N VAL A 366 -1.09 -0.78 13.45
CA VAL A 366 -0.88 0.03 14.65
C VAL A 366 -2.20 0.59 15.20
N ALA A 367 -3.12 0.95 14.31
CA ALA A 367 -4.40 1.56 14.67
C ALA A 367 -5.42 0.58 15.25
N TYR A 368 -5.44 -0.68 14.77
CA TYR A 368 -6.50 -1.64 15.12
C TYR A 368 -6.04 -2.80 15.99
N HIS A 369 -4.75 -3.10 16.06
CA HIS A 369 -4.24 -4.20 16.86
C HIS A 369 -3.55 -3.71 18.12
N GLN A 370 -3.51 -4.59 19.13
CA GLN A 370 -2.83 -4.29 20.38
C GLN A 370 -1.31 -4.15 20.15
N PRO A 371 -0.65 -3.17 20.79
CA PRO A 371 0.80 -3.00 20.74
C PRO A 371 1.60 -4.24 21.19
N PRO A 372 2.91 -4.29 20.87
CA PRO A 372 3.64 -3.36 20.00
C PRO A 372 3.56 -3.84 18.55
N GLN A 373 2.95 -3.03 17.69
CA GLN A 373 3.13 -3.17 16.26
C GLN A 373 3.68 -1.86 15.73
N HIS A 374 4.69 -1.97 14.86
CA HIS A 374 5.29 -0.83 14.19
C HIS A 374 4.64 -0.69 12.82
N SER A 375 4.56 0.54 12.32
CA SER A 375 4.18 0.69 10.92
C SER A 375 5.30 0.12 10.04
N PRO A 376 4.99 -0.39 8.84
CA PRO A 376 6.03 -0.81 7.92
C PRO A 376 7.00 0.31 7.56
N LEU A 377 6.52 1.56 7.53
CA LEU A 377 7.34 2.73 7.28
C LEU A 377 8.37 2.94 8.40
N GLU A 378 7.96 2.85 9.67
CA GLU A 378 8.87 2.91 10.84
C GLU A 378 9.88 1.77 10.83
N TYR A 379 9.44 0.55 10.53
CA TYR A 379 10.32 -0.62 10.46
C TYR A 379 11.38 -0.46 9.36
N LEU A 380 10.99 -0.04 8.16
CA LEU A 380 11.92 0.19 7.04
C LEU A 380 12.88 1.35 7.30
N GLN A 381 12.38 2.45 7.90
CA GLN A 381 13.22 3.56 8.33
C GLN A 381 14.27 3.09 9.35
N THR A 382 13.85 2.29 10.34
CA THR A 382 14.77 1.74 11.34
C THR A 382 15.82 0.82 10.69
N CYS A 383 15.44 0.00 9.70
CA CYS A 383 16.41 -0.82 8.96
C CYS A 383 17.49 0.02 8.27
N LEU A 384 17.11 1.17 7.69
CA LEU A 384 18.05 2.08 7.04
C LEU A 384 18.96 2.80 8.06
N GLU A 385 18.38 3.27 9.16
CA GLU A 385 19.10 3.97 10.23
C GLU A 385 20.11 3.05 10.95
N THR A 386 19.81 1.76 11.08
CA THR A 386 20.72 0.76 11.65
C THR A 386 21.73 0.21 10.64
N GLY A 387 21.70 0.67 9.38
CA GLY A 387 22.67 0.30 8.36
C GLY A 387 22.45 -1.08 7.73
N ILE A 388 21.26 -1.66 7.84
CA ILE A 388 20.93 -2.91 7.16
C ILE A 388 20.95 -2.68 5.64
N GLU A 389 21.84 -3.38 4.95
CA GLU A 389 21.99 -3.26 3.51
C GLU A 389 20.96 -4.12 2.75
N PHE A 390 20.13 -3.46 1.95
CA PHE A 390 19.22 -4.09 0.99
C PHE A 390 19.04 -3.20 -0.25
N GLU A 391 18.58 -3.78 -1.35
CA GLU A 391 18.54 -3.14 -2.66
C GLU A 391 17.21 -2.42 -2.91
N ALA A 392 16.08 -2.98 -2.48
CA ALA A 392 14.75 -2.37 -2.71
C ALA A 392 13.74 -2.62 -1.59
N ILE A 393 12.74 -1.75 -1.56
CA ILE A 393 11.54 -1.89 -0.72
C ILE A 393 10.47 -2.61 -1.52
N GLY A 394 9.90 -3.68 -0.97
CA GLY A 394 8.74 -4.36 -1.50
C GLY A 394 7.47 -3.86 -0.81
N LEU A 395 6.47 -3.44 -1.59
CA LEU A 395 5.17 -2.99 -1.07
C LEU A 395 4.06 -3.91 -1.60
N GLN A 396 3.34 -4.54 -0.67
CA GLN A 396 2.07 -5.20 -0.97
C GLN A 396 0.94 -4.16 -0.92
N LEU A 397 0.18 -4.01 -2.01
CA LEU A 397 -0.82 -2.95 -2.19
C LEU A 397 -2.21 -3.49 -2.53
N TYR A 398 -2.84 -4.16 -1.56
CA TYR A 398 -4.24 -4.60 -1.61
C TYR A 398 -5.17 -3.56 -0.99
N TYR A 399 -5.33 -2.40 -1.64
CA TYR A 399 -6.04 -1.24 -1.09
C TYR A 399 -7.17 -0.75 -2.01
N PRO A 400 -8.23 -1.55 -2.20
CA PRO A 400 -9.40 -1.20 -3.03
C PRO A 400 -10.20 0.02 -2.54
N ASP A 401 -10.00 0.44 -1.29
CA ASP A 401 -10.70 1.53 -0.59
C ASP A 401 -9.81 2.77 -0.40
N ARG A 402 -8.77 2.89 -1.23
CA ARG A 402 -7.96 4.09 -1.40
C ARG A 402 -8.07 4.55 -2.85
N ASP A 403 -8.33 5.83 -3.05
CA ASP A 403 -8.31 6.42 -4.39
C ASP A 403 -6.86 6.55 -4.91
N LEU A 404 -6.72 6.73 -6.22
CA LEU A 404 -5.39 6.79 -6.86
C LEU A 404 -4.55 8.01 -6.43
N PHE A 405 -5.17 9.09 -5.97
CA PHE A 405 -4.44 10.25 -5.45
C PHE A 405 -3.84 9.96 -4.08
N GLU A 406 -4.55 9.26 -3.20
CA GLU A 406 -3.97 8.82 -1.93
C GLU A 406 -2.93 7.69 -2.12
N ILE A 407 -3.11 6.81 -3.10
CA ILE A 407 -2.07 5.84 -3.49
C ILE A 407 -0.81 6.55 -3.99
N ASP A 408 -0.94 7.59 -4.83
CA ASP A 408 0.18 8.41 -5.30
C ASP A 408 0.98 8.99 -4.14
N ARG A 409 0.29 9.61 -3.18
CA ARG A 409 0.90 10.16 -1.95
C ARG A 409 1.62 9.08 -1.15
N GLN A 410 1.03 7.89 -1.03
CA GLN A 410 1.63 6.80 -0.27
C GLN A 410 2.92 6.29 -0.93
N LEU A 411 2.93 6.15 -2.26
CA LEU A 411 4.12 5.78 -3.02
C LEU A 411 5.22 6.84 -2.87
N GLU A 412 4.86 8.13 -2.92
CA GLU A 412 5.80 9.23 -2.71
C GLU A 412 6.39 9.21 -1.29
N ARG A 413 5.60 8.85 -0.27
CA ARG A 413 6.06 8.70 1.12
C ARG A 413 7.13 7.62 1.27
N PHE A 414 6.89 6.42 0.74
CA PHE A 414 7.91 5.35 0.76
C PHE A 414 9.12 5.71 -0.10
N SER A 415 8.95 6.48 -1.18
CA SER A 415 10.08 6.90 -2.03
C SER A 415 11.10 7.79 -1.29
N GLN A 416 10.67 8.48 -0.22
CA GLN A 416 11.57 9.32 0.60
C GLN A 416 12.63 8.50 1.35
N LEU A 417 12.44 7.18 1.48
CA LEU A 417 13.44 6.28 2.05
C LEU A 417 14.65 6.06 1.11
N GLY A 418 14.62 6.60 -0.11
CA GLY A 418 15.78 6.66 -1.01
C GLY A 418 16.16 5.32 -1.66
N LYS A 419 15.29 4.31 -1.56
CA LYS A 419 15.46 3.00 -2.21
C LYS A 419 14.50 2.84 -3.38
N PRO A 420 14.88 2.11 -4.44
CA PRO A 420 13.94 1.60 -5.43
C PRO A 420 12.77 0.85 -4.76
N ILE A 421 11.60 0.95 -5.38
CA ILE A 421 10.37 0.31 -4.93
C ILE A 421 9.96 -0.77 -5.93
N HIS A 422 9.59 -1.93 -5.41
CA HIS A 422 8.88 -2.98 -6.15
C HIS A 422 7.47 -3.05 -5.57
N ILE A 423 6.45 -2.91 -6.42
CA ILE A 423 5.10 -3.33 -6.04
C ILE A 423 5.08 -4.84 -6.18
N THR A 424 5.14 -5.53 -5.05
CA THR A 424 5.45 -6.97 -5.00
C THR A 424 4.21 -7.84 -5.06
N GLU A 425 3.10 -7.31 -4.55
CA GLU A 425 1.82 -8.01 -4.49
C GLU A 425 0.71 -6.98 -4.62
N LEU A 426 -0.22 -7.22 -5.54
CA LEU A 426 -1.46 -6.46 -5.62
C LEU A 426 -2.56 -7.31 -6.24
N GLY A 427 -3.80 -6.96 -5.95
CA GLY A 427 -4.98 -7.65 -6.47
C GLY A 427 -6.25 -6.91 -6.06
N ILE A 428 -7.23 -6.92 -6.95
CA ILE A 428 -8.58 -6.39 -6.70
C ILE A 428 -9.61 -7.29 -7.38
N SER A 429 -10.83 -7.28 -6.86
CA SER A 429 -11.88 -8.19 -7.31
C SER A 429 -12.47 -7.79 -8.67
N SER A 430 -12.99 -8.78 -9.39
CA SER A 430 -13.77 -8.59 -10.63
C SER A 430 -15.25 -8.94 -10.47
N ALA A 431 -15.68 -9.31 -9.27
CA ALA A 431 -17.08 -9.55 -8.92
C ALA A 431 -17.27 -9.29 -7.42
N THR A 432 -18.50 -8.95 -7.02
CA THR A 432 -18.89 -8.69 -5.61
C THR A 432 -19.36 -9.96 -4.87
N THR A 433 -19.45 -11.09 -5.56
CA THR A 433 -19.91 -12.36 -4.96
C THR A 433 -18.83 -13.00 -4.08
N VAL A 434 -19.27 -13.89 -3.19
CA VAL A 434 -18.37 -14.77 -2.42
C VAL A 434 -17.61 -15.69 -3.38
N ASP A 435 -16.31 -15.78 -3.21
CA ASP A 435 -15.43 -16.72 -3.88
C ASP A 435 -15.03 -17.84 -2.89
N GLU A 436 -15.68 -19.00 -2.99
CA GLU A 436 -15.41 -20.11 -2.06
C GLU A 436 -14.03 -20.75 -2.24
N LEU A 437 -13.36 -20.50 -3.38
CA LEU A 437 -12.05 -21.08 -3.68
C LEU A 437 -10.89 -20.13 -3.34
N SER A 438 -11.16 -18.84 -3.16
CA SER A 438 -10.13 -17.88 -2.75
C SER A 438 -9.76 -18.02 -1.27
N TYR A 439 -8.60 -17.52 -0.88
CA TYR A 439 -8.23 -17.43 0.53
C TYR A 439 -9.11 -16.41 1.28
N LEU A 440 -9.20 -15.18 0.76
CA LEU A 440 -10.14 -14.16 1.22
C LEU A 440 -11.48 -14.39 0.50
N LYS A 441 -12.51 -14.83 1.22
CA LYS A 441 -13.79 -15.25 0.64
C LYS A 441 -14.63 -14.11 0.07
N GLU A 442 -14.65 -12.98 0.76
CA GLU A 442 -15.50 -11.83 0.44
C GLU A 442 -14.68 -10.70 -0.19
N PRO A 443 -15.13 -10.14 -1.33
CA PRO A 443 -14.56 -8.93 -1.91
C PRO A 443 -14.52 -7.78 -0.90
N LEU A 444 -13.38 -7.10 -0.85
CA LEU A 444 -13.15 -5.97 0.05
C LEU A 444 -13.15 -4.65 -0.72
N GLY A 445 -13.61 -3.59 -0.05
CA GLY A 445 -13.63 -2.21 -0.57
C GLY A 445 -14.53 -2.01 -1.79
N ARG A 446 -14.67 -0.74 -2.20
CA ARG A 446 -15.45 -0.36 -3.38
C ARG A 446 -14.86 0.90 -4.01
N TRP A 447 -14.01 0.73 -5.02
CA TRP A 447 -13.29 1.87 -5.59
C TRP A 447 -14.16 2.84 -6.43
N ARG A 448 -15.21 2.37 -7.11
CA ARG A 448 -16.09 3.20 -7.96
C ARG A 448 -17.54 2.81 -7.82
N ASP A 449 -17.77 1.56 -8.18
CA ASP A 449 -19.03 0.86 -8.11
C ASP A 449 -18.73 -0.55 -7.60
N ASP A 450 -19.76 -1.38 -7.51
CA ASP A 450 -19.62 -2.80 -7.28
C ASP A 450 -18.61 -3.43 -8.26
N TRP A 451 -17.84 -4.39 -7.76
CA TRP A 451 -16.80 -5.03 -8.56
C TRP A 451 -17.37 -5.73 -9.78
N SER A 452 -16.78 -5.44 -10.92
CA SER A 452 -17.03 -6.07 -12.21
C SER A 452 -15.72 -6.21 -12.96
N GLU A 453 -15.67 -7.02 -14.03
CA GLU A 453 -14.49 -7.08 -14.90
C GLU A 453 -14.12 -5.70 -15.49
N ALA A 454 -15.10 -4.83 -15.72
CA ALA A 454 -14.87 -3.47 -16.20
C ALA A 454 -14.15 -2.61 -15.15
N ILE A 455 -14.64 -2.61 -13.91
CA ILE A 455 -14.02 -1.87 -12.81
C ILE A 455 -12.61 -2.43 -12.50
N GLN A 456 -12.44 -3.75 -12.55
CA GLN A 456 -11.12 -4.37 -12.38
C GLN A 456 -10.15 -3.89 -13.46
N ALA A 457 -10.58 -3.88 -14.73
CA ALA A 457 -9.75 -3.45 -15.84
C ALA A 457 -9.39 -1.96 -15.80
N ASP A 458 -10.34 -1.09 -15.41
CA ASP A 458 -10.11 0.34 -15.22
C ASP A 458 -9.05 0.60 -14.15
N TRP A 459 -9.16 -0.08 -13.00
CA TRP A 459 -8.23 0.09 -11.89
C TRP A 459 -6.84 -0.45 -12.26
N VAL A 460 -6.75 -1.63 -12.88
CA VAL A 460 -5.47 -2.21 -13.33
C VAL A 460 -4.74 -1.26 -14.28
N GLU A 461 -5.43 -0.73 -15.28
CA GLU A 461 -4.83 0.18 -16.25
C GLU A 461 -4.33 1.47 -15.58
N GLN A 462 -5.14 2.07 -14.72
CA GLN A 462 -4.80 3.33 -14.04
C GLN A 462 -3.69 3.14 -13.00
N PHE A 463 -3.74 2.08 -12.20
CA PHE A 463 -2.72 1.78 -11.20
C PHE A 463 -1.37 1.46 -11.86
N TYR A 464 -1.35 0.63 -12.91
CA TYR A 464 -0.11 0.36 -13.64
C TYR A 464 0.44 1.63 -14.28
N THR A 465 -0.41 2.49 -14.86
CA THR A 465 0.00 3.77 -15.47
C THR A 465 0.62 4.68 -14.42
N LEU A 466 -0.01 4.81 -13.26
CA LEU A 466 0.54 5.55 -12.12
C LEU A 466 1.92 5.01 -11.74
N CYS A 467 2.03 3.72 -11.46
CA CYS A 467 3.29 3.13 -11.01
C CYS A 467 4.41 3.21 -12.06
N TYR A 468 4.12 2.95 -13.34
CA TYR A 468 5.09 3.01 -14.43
C TYR A 468 5.64 4.43 -14.66
N SER A 469 4.84 5.46 -14.38
CA SER A 469 5.27 6.85 -14.46
C SER A 469 6.31 7.24 -13.40
N LYS A 470 6.46 6.47 -12.32
CA LYS A 470 7.34 6.80 -11.20
C LYS A 470 8.72 6.18 -11.39
N SER A 471 9.74 7.02 -11.57
CA SER A 471 11.12 6.57 -11.80
C SER A 471 11.71 5.72 -10.67
N TYR A 472 11.19 5.85 -9.44
CA TYR A 472 11.62 5.06 -8.28
C TYR A 472 10.94 3.69 -8.20
N ILE A 473 9.90 3.42 -8.99
CA ILE A 473 9.28 2.08 -9.07
C ILE A 473 9.96 1.31 -10.20
N LYS A 474 10.38 0.07 -9.91
CA LYS A 474 11.15 -0.78 -10.84
C LYS A 474 10.47 -2.09 -11.18
N ALA A 475 9.47 -2.48 -10.41
CA ALA A 475 8.67 -3.66 -10.69
C ALA A 475 7.23 -3.49 -10.23
N ILE A 476 6.29 -4.12 -10.95
CA ILE A 476 4.90 -4.28 -10.55
C ILE A 476 4.53 -5.75 -10.72
N SER A 477 4.10 -6.40 -9.64
CA SER A 477 3.69 -7.80 -9.63
C SER A 477 2.24 -7.94 -9.20
N TRP A 478 1.38 -8.37 -10.12
CA TRP A 478 0.04 -8.85 -9.78
C TRP A 478 0.15 -10.16 -9.00
N TRP A 479 -0.72 -10.41 -8.03
CA TRP A 479 -0.58 -11.64 -7.26
C TRP A 479 -1.08 -12.85 -8.05
N ASP A 480 -2.38 -12.95 -8.30
CA ASP A 480 -2.98 -14.17 -8.87
C ASP A 480 -3.22 -14.07 -10.39
N LEU A 481 -2.62 -14.97 -11.18
CA LEU A 481 -2.95 -15.02 -12.62
C LEU A 481 -4.39 -15.51 -12.83
N THR A 482 -4.81 -16.56 -12.13
CA THR A 482 -6.10 -17.23 -12.32
C THR A 482 -6.95 -17.20 -11.05
N ASP A 483 -8.27 -17.26 -11.20
CA ASP A 483 -9.23 -17.45 -10.09
C ASP A 483 -9.22 -18.89 -9.51
N ASN A 484 -8.16 -19.67 -9.77
CA ASN A 484 -8.01 -21.04 -9.30
C ASN A 484 -6.89 -21.12 -8.25
N GLY A 485 -7.27 -21.14 -6.96
CA GLY A 485 -6.34 -21.12 -5.83
C GLY A 485 -5.76 -19.73 -5.52
N ASN A 486 -6.55 -18.70 -5.78
CA ASN A 486 -6.23 -17.27 -5.61
C ASN A 486 -6.25 -16.81 -4.14
N PHE A 487 -5.45 -15.81 -3.81
CA PHE A 487 -5.48 -15.14 -2.52
C PHE A 487 -6.68 -14.20 -2.42
N TRP A 488 -6.88 -13.36 -3.44
CA TRP A 488 -7.89 -12.31 -3.46
C TRP A 488 -9.16 -12.77 -4.22
N PRO A 489 -10.39 -12.60 -3.69
CA PRO A 489 -11.60 -13.15 -4.29
C PRO A 489 -11.85 -12.55 -5.66
N HIS A 490 -12.05 -13.39 -6.67
CA HIS A 490 -12.15 -12.99 -8.07
C HIS A 490 -10.98 -12.11 -8.56
N GLY A 491 -9.81 -12.23 -7.92
CA GLY A 491 -8.63 -11.42 -8.13
C GLY A 491 -7.74 -11.88 -9.28
N GLY A 492 -8.01 -13.03 -9.89
CA GLY A 492 -7.31 -13.48 -11.08
C GLY A 492 -7.50 -12.51 -12.24
N LEU A 493 -6.47 -12.34 -13.07
CA LEU A 493 -6.60 -11.69 -14.38
C LEU A 493 -7.30 -12.60 -15.40
N VAL A 494 -7.38 -13.90 -15.10
CA VAL A 494 -7.95 -14.95 -15.94
C VAL A 494 -8.97 -15.74 -15.10
N ASN A 495 -10.09 -16.11 -15.70
CA ASN A 495 -11.10 -16.95 -15.07
C ASN A 495 -10.56 -18.38 -14.80
N ARG A 496 -11.31 -19.16 -14.01
CA ARG A 496 -10.95 -20.54 -13.64
C ARG A 496 -10.83 -21.49 -14.83
N ASP A 497 -11.64 -21.25 -15.87
CA ASP A 497 -11.63 -21.99 -17.13
C ASP A 497 -10.51 -21.52 -18.09
N LEU A 498 -9.59 -20.68 -17.61
CA LEU A 498 -8.49 -20.07 -18.35
C LEU A 498 -8.94 -19.10 -19.45
N THR A 499 -10.17 -18.60 -19.40
CA THR A 499 -10.62 -17.48 -20.26
C THR A 499 -10.08 -16.15 -19.75
N PRO A 500 -9.37 -15.34 -20.57
CA PRO A 500 -8.84 -14.06 -20.12
C PRO A 500 -9.94 -13.02 -19.86
N LYS A 501 -9.90 -12.39 -18.68
CA LYS A 501 -10.80 -11.28 -18.32
C LYS A 501 -10.43 -10.00 -19.06
N LEU A 502 -11.28 -8.98 -18.97
CA LEU A 502 -10.99 -7.67 -19.54
C LEU A 502 -9.67 -7.07 -18.98
N ALA A 503 -9.41 -7.24 -17.68
CA ALA A 503 -8.19 -6.73 -17.04
C ALA A 503 -6.91 -7.33 -17.67
N TYR A 504 -6.87 -8.64 -17.95
CA TYR A 504 -5.75 -9.28 -18.65
C TYR A 504 -5.52 -8.65 -20.02
N LYS A 505 -6.59 -8.47 -20.80
CA LYS A 505 -6.52 -7.93 -22.17
C LYS A 505 -5.99 -6.50 -22.17
N ARG A 506 -6.51 -5.64 -21.29
CA ARG A 506 -6.04 -4.25 -21.17
C ARG A 506 -4.60 -4.16 -20.69
N LEU A 507 -4.25 -4.94 -19.66
CA LEU A 507 -2.88 -4.99 -19.17
C LEU A 507 -1.91 -5.43 -20.27
N LYS A 508 -2.23 -6.51 -21.00
CA LYS A 508 -1.39 -6.99 -22.10
C LYS A 508 -1.13 -5.90 -23.15
N ASN A 509 -2.18 -5.19 -23.59
CA ASN A 509 -2.05 -4.11 -24.58
C ASN A 509 -1.22 -2.94 -24.04
N LEU A 510 -1.43 -2.58 -22.78
CA LEU A 510 -0.69 -1.51 -22.10
C LEU A 510 0.82 -1.83 -22.06
N LEU A 511 1.17 -3.05 -21.65
CA LEU A 511 2.57 -3.49 -21.55
C LEU A 511 3.24 -3.61 -22.93
N GLN A 512 2.52 -4.05 -23.96
CA GLN A 512 3.04 -4.08 -25.34
C GLN A 512 3.40 -2.68 -25.82
N THR A 513 2.54 -1.68 -25.53
CA THR A 513 2.80 -0.28 -25.86
C THR A 513 4.07 0.24 -25.17
N TRP A 514 4.21 -0.01 -23.86
CA TRP A 514 5.38 0.44 -23.09
C TRP A 514 6.67 -0.31 -23.42
N ARG A 515 6.60 -1.52 -23.98
CA ARG A 515 7.76 -2.26 -24.48
C ARG A 515 8.16 -1.88 -25.91
N GLY A 516 7.43 -0.96 -26.55
CA GLY A 516 7.69 -0.59 -27.95
C GLY A 516 7.33 -1.70 -28.95
N GLN A 517 6.36 -2.55 -28.60
CA GLN A 517 5.90 -3.69 -29.39
C GLN A 517 4.52 -3.46 -30.04
N ALA A 518 4.07 -2.19 -30.11
CA ALA A 518 2.77 -1.79 -30.65
C ALA A 518 2.77 -1.61 -32.17
#